data_AF-A0A0L0N5Q8-F1
#
_entry.id   AF-A0A0L0N5Q8-F1
#
_cell.length_a   1.000
_cell.length_b   1.000
_cell.length_c   1.000
_cell.angle_alpha   90.00
_cell.angle_beta   90.00
_cell.angle_gamma   90.00
#
_symmetry.space_group_name_H-M   'P 1'
#
loop_
_entity.id
_entity.type
_entity.pdbx_description
1 polymer ?
#
loop_
_entity_poly.entity_id
_entity_poly.type
_entity_poly.pdbx_seq_one_letter_code
_entity_poly.pdbx_strand_id
1 'polypeptide(L)'
;MLNTLSILAVGATLASRASAVGNARVVNNCSFNVTAWSVGSDVSAPQTLSTGGSYGEPFALDPKTGGRALKITIDQDGLYTSKPQTVFAYSLQDNKVWYDLSDVFGDAFSGHTLVEASSDGNCPSIVWRNGIPPAGSQVKTCGAGANVTLTLCTEKLQKF
;
A
#
# COMPACT_ATOMS: atom_id res chain seq x y z
N MET A 1 39.23 -51.47 30.32
CA MET A 1 38.79 -50.07 30.50
C MET A 1 39.01 -49.35 29.18
N LEU A 2 37.95 -48.85 28.55
CA LEU A 2 37.90 -47.61 27.76
C LEU A 2 36.43 -47.40 27.36
N ASN A 3 35.76 -46.42 27.97
CA ASN A 3 34.37 -46.06 27.69
C ASN A 3 34.38 -44.75 26.89
N THR A 4 34.21 -44.84 25.58
CA THR A 4 34.24 -43.68 24.69
C THR A 4 32.86 -43.01 24.73
N LEU A 5 32.75 -41.85 25.39
CA LEU A 5 31.55 -41.01 25.33
C LEU A 5 31.45 -40.32 23.97
N SER A 6 30.43 -40.65 23.20
CA SER A 6 30.04 -39.90 22.01
C SER A 6 29.31 -38.62 22.43
N ILE A 7 29.92 -37.47 22.19
CA ILE A 7 29.30 -36.16 22.39
C ILE A 7 28.46 -35.85 21.14
N LEU A 8 27.13 -35.93 21.24
CA LEU A 8 26.23 -35.37 20.23
C LEU A 8 26.20 -33.85 20.40
N ALA A 9 26.83 -33.13 19.47
CA ALA A 9 26.68 -31.69 19.34
C ALA A 9 25.31 -31.39 18.70
N VAL A 10 24.35 -30.94 19.51
CA VAL A 10 23.07 -30.42 19.02
C VAL A 10 23.29 -28.99 18.53
N GLY A 11 23.49 -28.83 17.21
CA GLY A 11 23.53 -27.52 16.57
C GLY A 11 22.14 -26.89 16.57
N ALA A 12 21.93 -25.86 17.39
CA ALA A 12 20.72 -25.05 17.33
C ALA A 12 20.76 -24.19 16.05
N THR A 13 19.99 -24.58 15.03
CA THR A 13 19.80 -23.76 13.83
C THR A 13 18.99 -22.52 14.20
N LEU A 14 19.62 -21.35 14.27
CA LEU A 14 18.92 -20.07 14.31
C LEU A 14 18.20 -19.89 12.97
N ALA A 15 16.94 -20.28 12.90
CA ALA A 15 16.07 -19.94 11.77
C ALA A 15 15.84 -18.42 11.82
N SER A 16 16.49 -17.67 10.92
CA SER A 16 16.20 -16.27 10.70
C SER A 16 14.71 -16.14 10.37
N ARG A 17 13.92 -15.60 11.30
CA ARG A 17 12.53 -15.24 11.04
C ARG A 17 12.53 -14.02 10.13
N ALA A 18 12.56 -14.24 8.82
CA ALA A 18 12.19 -13.19 7.89
C ALA A 18 10.76 -12.78 8.24
N SER A 19 10.58 -11.58 8.80
CA SER A 19 9.25 -11.02 8.98
C SER A 19 8.70 -10.80 7.57
N ALA A 20 7.63 -11.51 7.22
CA ALA A 20 6.94 -11.23 5.97
C ALA A 20 6.40 -9.79 6.06
N VAL A 21 6.88 -8.92 5.17
CA VAL A 21 6.33 -7.58 5.01
C VAL A 21 4.98 -7.70 4.30
N GLY A 22 4.02 -6.88 4.71
CA GLY A 22 2.72 -6.74 4.06
C GLY A 22 2.82 -6.02 2.73
N ASN A 23 1.66 -5.67 2.19
CA ASN A 23 1.52 -5.09 0.87
C ASN A 23 0.86 -3.70 0.92
N ALA A 24 1.27 -2.83 -0.01
CA ALA A 24 0.45 -1.73 -0.48
C ALA A 24 -0.56 -2.26 -1.50
N ARG A 25 -1.85 -1.98 -1.31
CA ARG A 25 -2.94 -2.50 -2.16
C ARG A 25 -3.91 -1.41 -2.58
N VAL A 26 -4.48 -1.59 -3.76
CA VAL A 26 -5.61 -0.80 -4.27
C VAL A 26 -6.74 -1.76 -4.62
N VAL A 27 -7.95 -1.47 -4.17
CA VAL A 27 -9.17 -2.20 -4.50
C VAL A 27 -10.16 -1.25 -5.15
N ASN A 28 -10.66 -1.61 -6.33
CA ASN A 28 -11.62 -0.81 -7.08
C ASN A 28 -13.05 -1.29 -6.83
N ASN A 29 -13.81 -0.62 -5.95
CA ASN A 29 -15.25 -0.86 -5.81
C ASN A 29 -16.10 0.10 -6.67
N CYS A 30 -15.49 0.94 -7.49
CA CYS A 30 -16.22 1.83 -8.38
C CYS A 30 -16.95 1.03 -9.47
N SER A 31 -18.04 1.60 -9.99
CA SER A 31 -18.78 1.05 -11.13
C SER A 31 -18.08 1.25 -12.48
N PHE A 32 -16.86 1.78 -12.47
CA PHE A 32 -16.03 2.06 -13.63
C PHE A 32 -14.60 1.54 -13.42
N ASN A 33 -13.88 1.36 -14.53
CA ASN A 33 -12.48 0.94 -14.49
C ASN A 33 -11.58 2.08 -14.03
N VAL A 34 -10.49 1.72 -13.35
CA VAL A 34 -9.39 2.63 -13.02
C VAL A 34 -8.08 2.03 -13.48
N THR A 35 -7.04 2.83 -13.59
CA THR A 35 -5.69 2.34 -13.90
C THR A 35 -4.73 2.72 -12.78
N ALA A 36 -3.92 1.75 -12.34
CA ALA A 36 -2.93 1.92 -11.30
C ALA A 36 -1.51 1.71 -11.85
N TRP A 37 -0.55 2.48 -11.31
CA TRP A 37 0.88 2.31 -11.55
C TRP A 37 1.62 2.33 -10.22
N SER A 38 2.65 1.50 -10.09
CA SER A 38 3.68 1.70 -9.09
C SER A 38 4.74 2.66 -9.62
N VAL A 39 5.01 3.71 -8.86
CA VAL A 39 5.97 4.76 -9.20
C VAL A 39 6.99 4.91 -8.09
N GLY A 40 8.26 4.66 -8.41
CA GLY A 40 9.43 4.94 -7.56
C GLY A 40 10.57 5.47 -8.42
N SER A 41 11.75 4.85 -8.30
CA SER A 41 12.86 5.03 -9.26
C SER A 41 12.48 4.67 -10.69
N ASP A 42 11.58 3.70 -10.85
CA ASP A 42 11.02 3.23 -12.11
C ASP A 42 9.50 3.32 -12.06
N VAL A 43 8.87 3.29 -13.23
CA VAL A 43 7.40 3.25 -13.39
C VAL A 43 6.99 1.89 -13.91
N SER A 44 6.05 1.23 -13.23
CA SER A 44 5.51 -0.06 -13.69
C SER A 44 4.69 0.07 -14.97
N ALA A 45 4.39 -1.06 -15.62
CA ALA A 45 3.33 -1.10 -16.61
C ALA A 45 1.95 -0.76 -15.99
N PRO A 46 1.02 -0.13 -16.75
CA PRO A 46 -0.32 0.17 -16.26
C PRO A 46 -1.08 -1.09 -15.86
N GLN A 47 -1.80 -1.03 -14.75
CA GLN A 47 -2.68 -2.10 -14.27
C GLN A 47 -4.12 -1.59 -14.28
N THR A 48 -4.90 -1.98 -15.28
CA THR A 48 -6.34 -1.64 -15.33
C THR A 48 -7.11 -2.55 -14.38
N LEU A 49 -7.85 -1.94 -13.46
CA LEU A 49 -8.66 -2.61 -12.46
C LEU A 49 -10.13 -2.41 -12.82
N SER A 50 -10.79 -3.50 -13.23
CA SER A 50 -12.25 -3.52 -13.36
C SER A 50 -12.93 -3.40 -12.00
N THR A 51 -14.26 -3.21 -11.98
CA THR A 51 -15.05 -3.29 -10.76
C THR A 51 -14.77 -4.60 -10.01
N GLY A 52 -14.50 -4.51 -8.71
CA GLY A 52 -14.08 -5.61 -7.84
C GLY A 52 -12.61 -6.04 -8.00
N GLY A 53 -11.89 -5.45 -8.97
CA GLY A 53 -10.48 -5.74 -9.23
C GLY A 53 -9.55 -5.11 -8.20
N SER A 54 -8.33 -5.64 -8.10
CA SER A 54 -7.32 -5.15 -7.18
C SER A 54 -5.91 -5.21 -7.74
N TYR A 55 -5.06 -4.29 -7.31
CA TYR A 55 -3.61 -4.33 -7.47
C TYR A 55 -2.94 -4.42 -6.09
N GLY A 56 -1.76 -5.01 -6.03
CA GLY A 56 -0.95 -4.90 -4.83
C GLY A 56 0.50 -5.32 -5.03
N GLU A 57 1.38 -4.73 -4.23
CA GLU A 57 2.80 -5.03 -4.20
C GLU A 57 3.32 -5.09 -2.76
N PRO A 58 4.34 -5.91 -2.46
CA PRO A 58 4.97 -5.89 -1.15
C PRO A 58 5.50 -4.50 -0.83
N PHE A 59 5.46 -4.10 0.44
CA PHE A 59 6.17 -2.90 0.84
C PHE A 59 7.67 -3.06 0.56
N ALA A 60 8.24 -2.07 -0.12
CA ALA A 60 9.64 -2.01 -0.45
C ALA A 60 10.23 -0.64 -0.14
N LEU A 61 11.50 -0.62 0.26
CA LEU A 61 12.32 0.58 0.23
C LEU A 61 12.79 0.80 -1.21
N ASP A 62 12.44 1.95 -1.80
CA ASP A 62 13.10 2.40 -3.03
C ASP A 62 14.39 3.15 -2.65
N PRO A 63 15.58 2.70 -3.08
CA PRO A 63 16.84 3.27 -2.63
C PRO A 63 17.11 4.69 -3.15
N LYS A 64 16.42 5.16 -4.21
CA LYS A 64 16.61 6.53 -4.72
C LYS A 64 15.54 7.49 -4.22
N THR A 65 14.29 7.04 -4.15
CA THR A 65 13.15 7.90 -3.76
C THR A 65 12.76 7.75 -2.28
N GLY A 66 13.27 6.73 -1.57
CA GLY A 66 12.95 6.45 -0.17
C GLY A 66 11.59 5.75 0.05
N GLY A 67 10.79 5.62 -1.00
CA GLY A 67 9.45 5.03 -0.97
C GLY A 67 8.86 4.95 -2.38
N ARG A 68 7.63 4.47 -2.48
CA ARG A 68 6.90 4.35 -3.74
C ARG A 68 5.52 4.95 -3.62
N ALA A 69 4.90 5.21 -4.75
CA ALA A 69 3.53 5.65 -4.83
C ALA A 69 2.73 4.78 -5.80
N LEU A 70 1.60 4.26 -5.34
CA LEU A 70 0.56 3.73 -6.21
C LEU A 70 -0.25 4.92 -6.70
N LYS A 71 -0.11 5.24 -7.99
CA LYS A 71 -0.86 6.34 -8.62
C LYS A 71 -2.05 5.78 -9.36
N ILE A 72 -3.22 6.38 -9.17
CA ILE A 72 -4.49 5.89 -9.71
C ILE A 72 -5.18 6.99 -10.49
N THR A 73 -5.60 6.68 -11.71
CA THR A 73 -6.40 7.54 -12.57
C THR A 73 -7.63 6.80 -13.09
N ILE A 74 -8.67 7.54 -13.46
CA ILE A 74 -9.82 6.97 -14.18
C ILE A 74 -9.45 6.77 -15.66
N ASP A 75 -8.86 7.79 -16.29
CA ASP A 75 -8.34 7.69 -17.66
C ASP A 75 -7.19 6.67 -17.75
N GLN A 76 -7.21 5.82 -18.77
CA GLN A 76 -6.29 4.70 -18.91
C GLN A 76 -4.81 5.12 -19.08
N ASP A 77 -4.56 6.29 -19.66
CA ASP A 77 -3.22 6.86 -19.85
C ASP A 77 -2.96 8.07 -18.94
N GLY A 78 -3.81 8.26 -17.93
CA GLY A 78 -3.88 9.49 -17.13
C GLY A 78 -2.59 9.89 -16.43
N LEU A 79 -1.72 8.91 -16.13
CA LEU A 79 -0.38 9.17 -15.58
C LEU A 79 0.47 10.07 -16.49
N TYR A 80 0.31 9.95 -17.82
CA TYR A 80 1.13 10.62 -18.83
C TYR A 80 0.41 11.78 -19.53
N THR A 81 -0.90 11.92 -19.33
CA THR A 81 -1.73 12.94 -19.98
C THR A 81 -2.24 14.02 -19.01
N SER A 82 -1.58 14.16 -17.85
CA SER A 82 -1.91 15.16 -16.82
C SER A 82 -3.36 15.11 -16.34
N LYS A 83 -3.94 13.91 -16.30
CA LYS A 83 -5.27 13.69 -15.73
C LYS A 83 -5.19 13.70 -14.21
N PRO A 84 -6.30 14.02 -13.51
CA PRO A 84 -6.39 13.89 -12.06
C PRO A 84 -5.88 12.54 -11.56
N GLN A 85 -5.06 12.55 -10.51
CA GLN A 85 -4.47 11.35 -9.93
C GLN A 85 -4.67 11.34 -8.43
N THR A 86 -5.19 10.24 -7.89
CA THR A 86 -5.04 9.93 -6.46
C THR A 86 -3.76 9.13 -6.27
N VAL A 87 -2.99 9.50 -5.25
CA VAL A 87 -1.67 8.97 -4.97
C VAL A 87 -1.68 8.35 -3.58
N PHE A 88 -1.52 7.03 -3.51
CA PHE A 88 -1.20 6.31 -2.29
C PHE A 88 0.32 6.16 -2.22
N ALA A 89 0.97 7.00 -1.42
CA ALA A 89 2.40 6.91 -1.16
C ALA A 89 2.68 6.04 0.07
N TYR A 90 3.79 5.29 0.02
CA TYR A 90 4.29 4.53 1.15
C TYR A 90 5.82 4.49 1.21
N SER A 91 6.37 4.38 2.42
CA SER A 91 7.80 4.12 2.65
C SER A 91 7.98 3.07 3.74
N LEU A 92 8.98 2.21 3.58
CA LEU A 92 9.32 1.13 4.50
C LEU A 92 10.66 1.42 5.17
N GLN A 93 10.67 1.49 6.50
CA GLN A 93 11.89 1.60 7.29
C GLN A 93 11.71 0.91 8.65
N ASP A 94 12.71 0.12 9.07
CA ASP A 94 12.77 -0.51 10.40
C ASP A 94 11.47 -1.23 10.83
N ASN A 95 10.91 -2.06 9.95
CA ASN A 95 9.64 -2.78 10.12
C ASN A 95 8.40 -1.90 10.36
N LYS A 96 8.48 -0.61 10.00
CA LYS A 96 7.34 0.30 9.96
C LYS A 96 7.07 0.74 8.54
N VAL A 97 5.80 0.93 8.24
CA VAL A 97 5.35 1.58 7.02
C VAL A 97 4.76 2.94 7.37
N TRP A 98 5.15 3.95 6.61
CA TRP A 98 4.44 5.23 6.55
C TRP A 98 3.61 5.23 5.28
N TYR A 99 2.40 5.76 5.37
CA TYR A 99 1.49 5.84 4.25
C TYR A 99 0.70 7.14 4.29
N ASP A 100 0.38 7.64 3.10
CA ASP A 100 -0.46 8.81 2.92
C ASP A 100 -1.23 8.77 1.61
N LEU A 101 -2.32 9.53 1.61
CA LEU A 101 -3.03 9.91 0.39
C LEU A 101 -2.73 11.37 0.06
N SER A 102 -2.51 11.61 -1.22
CA SER A 102 -2.50 12.93 -1.85
C SER A 102 -3.14 12.85 -3.23
N ASP A 103 -3.40 14.01 -3.83
CA ASP A 103 -3.80 14.10 -5.23
C ASP A 103 -2.98 15.14 -5.97
N VAL A 104 -2.92 14.96 -7.28
CA VAL A 104 -2.26 15.88 -8.19
C VAL A 104 -3.10 16.01 -9.45
N PHE A 105 -3.04 17.18 -10.09
CA PHE A 105 -3.78 17.48 -11.30
C PHE A 105 -5.32 17.41 -11.15
N GLY A 106 -5.83 17.45 -9.91
CA GLY A 106 -7.25 17.52 -9.56
C GLY A 106 -7.77 16.30 -8.78
N ASP A 107 -9.06 16.35 -8.45
CA ASP A 107 -9.74 15.36 -7.61
C ASP A 107 -10.31 14.19 -8.44
N ALA A 108 -9.51 13.15 -8.70
CA ALA A 108 -9.90 12.04 -9.60
C ALA A 108 -11.20 11.33 -9.18
N PHE A 109 -11.48 11.26 -7.88
CA PHE A 109 -12.62 10.53 -7.31
C PHE A 109 -13.61 11.45 -6.60
N SER A 110 -13.69 12.73 -7.00
CA SER A 110 -14.65 13.67 -6.42
C SER A 110 -16.07 13.08 -6.41
N GLY A 111 -16.72 13.09 -5.24
CA GLY A 111 -18.03 12.48 -5.02
C GLY A 111 -18.00 11.01 -4.58
N HIS A 112 -16.83 10.36 -4.53
CA HIS A 112 -16.67 8.97 -4.11
C HIS A 112 -15.80 8.85 -2.86
N THR A 113 -16.26 8.13 -1.84
CA THR A 113 -15.45 7.94 -0.63
C THR A 113 -14.23 7.05 -0.91
N LEU A 114 -13.06 7.50 -0.45
CA LEU A 114 -11.82 6.72 -0.43
C LEU A 114 -11.44 6.38 1.01
N VAL A 115 -10.98 5.15 1.23
CA VAL A 115 -10.49 4.69 2.55
C VAL A 115 -9.16 3.98 2.36
N GLU A 116 -8.13 4.50 3.01
CA GLU A 116 -6.84 3.83 3.14
C GLU A 116 -6.70 3.32 4.58
N ALA A 117 -6.62 2.01 4.74
CA ALA A 117 -6.58 1.37 6.05
C ALA A 117 -5.66 0.16 6.07
N SER A 118 -5.04 -0.09 7.22
CA SER A 118 -4.33 -1.32 7.48
C SER A 118 -5.31 -2.46 7.77
N SER A 119 -4.90 -3.67 7.44
CA SER A 119 -5.54 -4.91 7.93
C SER A 119 -5.25 -5.19 9.41
N ASP A 120 -4.30 -4.49 10.01
CA ASP A 120 -4.19 -4.36 11.47
C ASP A 120 -5.11 -3.23 11.96
N GLY A 121 -6.22 -3.61 12.62
CA GLY A 121 -7.23 -2.66 13.11
C GLY A 121 -6.75 -1.67 14.17
N ASN A 122 -5.55 -1.86 14.73
CA ASN A 122 -4.95 -0.89 15.66
C ASN A 122 -4.28 0.29 14.93
N CYS A 123 -4.09 0.18 13.62
CA CYS A 123 -3.43 1.21 12.83
C CYS A 123 -4.41 2.26 12.32
N PRO A 124 -4.00 3.55 12.27
CA PRO A 124 -4.91 4.62 11.90
C PRO A 124 -5.28 4.59 10.41
N SER A 125 -6.52 4.91 10.07
CA SER A 125 -6.97 5.02 8.67
C SER A 125 -6.94 6.46 8.15
N ILE A 126 -6.85 6.62 6.83
CA ILE A 126 -7.16 7.86 6.12
C ILE A 126 -8.49 7.69 5.40
N VAL A 127 -9.40 8.68 5.53
CA VAL A 127 -10.71 8.66 4.90
C VAL A 127 -10.98 9.98 4.20
N TRP A 128 -11.17 9.94 2.89
CA TRP A 128 -11.62 11.08 2.10
C TRP A 128 -13.08 10.87 1.73
N ARG A 129 -13.99 11.44 2.52
CA ARG A 129 -15.44 11.15 2.41
C ARG A 129 -16.03 11.50 1.04
N ASN A 130 -15.53 12.55 0.39
CA ASN A 130 -15.98 12.97 -0.93
C ASN A 130 -14.89 12.79 -2.00
N GLY A 131 -13.88 11.95 -1.73
CA GLY A 131 -12.77 11.70 -2.67
C GLY A 131 -11.84 12.90 -2.89
N ILE A 132 -11.89 13.87 -1.98
CA ILE A 132 -11.11 15.11 -1.96
C ILE A 132 -10.25 15.12 -0.69
N PRO A 133 -8.96 15.49 -0.77
CA PRO A 133 -8.09 15.61 0.40
C PRO A 133 -8.62 16.62 1.42
N PRO A 134 -8.56 16.31 2.73
CA PRO A 134 -8.74 17.32 3.75
C PRO A 134 -7.55 18.29 3.78
N ALA A 135 -7.70 19.40 4.49
CA ALA A 135 -6.58 20.32 4.70
C ALA A 135 -5.46 19.65 5.52
N GLY A 136 -4.21 19.89 5.09
CA GLY A 136 -3.00 19.43 5.77
C GLY A 136 -2.64 17.97 5.51
N SER A 137 -1.38 17.63 5.79
CA SER A 137 -0.85 16.27 5.60
C SER A 137 -1.50 15.29 6.58
N GLN A 138 -1.85 14.11 6.09
CA GLN A 138 -2.49 13.04 6.87
C GLN A 138 -1.63 11.80 7.06
N VAL A 139 -0.30 11.90 6.85
CA VAL A 139 0.64 10.76 6.97
C VAL A 139 0.36 9.95 8.23
N LYS A 140 0.25 8.64 8.04
CA LYS A 140 0.03 7.64 9.07
C LYS A 140 1.22 6.69 9.13
N THR A 141 1.29 5.92 10.22
CA THR A 141 2.32 4.90 10.39
C THR A 141 1.74 3.67 11.06
N CYS A 142 2.25 2.49 10.67
CA CYS A 142 1.83 1.19 11.16
C CYS A 142 3.02 0.22 11.14
N GLY A 143 2.87 -0.95 11.79
CA GLY A 143 3.78 -2.06 11.59
C GLY A 143 3.73 -2.56 10.14
N ALA A 144 4.89 -2.89 9.57
CA ALA A 144 5.01 -3.29 8.18
C ALA A 144 4.54 -4.74 7.91
N GLY A 145 4.07 -5.48 8.92
CA GLY A 145 3.64 -6.88 8.77
C GLY A 145 2.20 -7.06 8.26
N ALA A 146 1.41 -5.99 8.18
CA ALA A 146 0.02 -6.01 7.73
C ALA A 146 -0.14 -5.23 6.42
N ASN A 147 -1.10 -5.61 5.58
CA ASN A 147 -1.38 -4.86 4.35
C ASN A 147 -1.98 -3.49 4.67
N VAL A 148 -1.65 -2.47 3.89
CA VAL A 148 -2.37 -1.20 3.81
C VAL A 148 -3.08 -1.15 2.46
N THR A 149 -4.40 -0.93 2.50
CA THR A 149 -5.26 -0.99 1.31
C THR A 149 -6.00 0.32 1.12
N LEU A 150 -5.81 0.95 -0.03
CA LEU A 150 -6.68 2.00 -0.55
C LEU A 150 -7.90 1.35 -1.25
N THR A 151 -9.07 1.51 -0.65
CA THR A 151 -10.36 1.09 -1.21
C THR A 151 -11.05 2.29 -1.85
N LEU A 152 -11.29 2.19 -3.15
CA LEU A 152 -11.93 3.23 -3.96
C LEU A 152 -13.45 3.06 -3.98
N CYS A 153 -14.20 4.16 -3.96
CA CYS A 153 -15.66 4.19 -4.03
C CYS A 153 -16.36 3.31 -2.99
N THR A 154 -16.00 3.44 -1.71
CA THR A 154 -16.70 2.71 -0.65
C THR A 154 -18.05 3.35 -0.33
N GLU A 155 -19.11 2.55 -0.26
CA GLU A 155 -20.43 3.01 0.19
C GLU A 155 -20.60 2.93 1.72
N LYS A 156 -19.61 2.39 2.43
CA LYS A 156 -19.66 2.22 3.90
C LYS A 156 -18.33 2.60 4.54
N LEU A 157 -18.39 3.37 5.62
CA LEU A 157 -17.34 3.37 6.64
C LEU A 157 -17.34 1.95 7.24
N GLN A 158 -16.52 1.05 6.73
CA GLN A 158 -16.29 -0.23 7.38
C GLN A 158 -15.71 0.07 8.76
N LYS A 159 -16.43 -0.34 9.81
CA LYS A 159 -15.88 -0.38 11.16
C LYS A 159 -14.82 -1.47 11.16
N PHE A 160 -13.55 -1.04 11.21
CA PHE A 160 -12.43 -1.90 11.57
C PHE A 160 -12.38 -2.03 13.11
#